data_AF-A0A967P1I4-F1
#
_entry.id   AF-A0A967P1I4-F1
#
_cell.length_a   1.000
_cell.length_b   1.000
_cell.length_c   1.000
_cell.angle_alpha   90.00
_cell.angle_beta   90.00
_cell.angle_gamma   90.00
#
_symmetry.space_group_name_H-M   'P 1'
#
loop_
_entity.id
_entity.type
_entity.pdbx_description
1 polymer ?
#
loop_
_entity_poly.entity_id
_entity_poly.type
_entity_poly.pdbx_seq_one_letter_code
_entity_poly.pdbx_strand_id
1 'polypeptide(L)' 'MKHSILLVDDEINTLKVLSAALKTSRTDVETARSGEEALKLIKTT' A
#
# COMPACT_ATOMS: atom_id res chain seq x y z
N MET A 1 -10.64 -5.64 -14.04
CA MET A 1 -10.92 -5.62 -12.58
C MET A 1 -9.98 -4.60 -11.97
N LYS A 2 -10.49 -3.78 -11.04
CA LYS A 2 -9.66 -2.84 -10.27
C LYS A 2 -9.13 -3.61 -9.05
N HIS A 3 -7.83 -3.61 -8.83
CA HIS A 3 -7.20 -4.25 -7.67
C HIS A 3 -6.84 -3.18 -6.64
N SER A 4 -7.02 -3.50 -5.36
CA SER A 4 -6.53 -2.68 -4.26
C SER A 4 -5.39 -3.42 -3.58
N ILE A 5 -4.24 -2.77 -3.44
CA ILE A 5 -3.03 -3.33 -2.84
C ILE A 5 -2.64 -2.45 -1.67
N LEU A 6 -2.39 -3.06 -0.51
CA LEU A 6 -1.77 -2.41 0.64
C LEU A 6 -0.35 -2.94 0.79
N LEU A 7 0.64 -2.04 0.69
CA LEU A 7 2.05 -2.35 0.92
C LEU A 7 2.40 -2.03 2.37
N VAL A 8 3.09 -2.95 3.04
CA VAL A 8 3.53 -2.78 4.44
C VAL A 8 5.02 -3.07 4.53
N ASP A 9 5.81 -2.05 4.80
CA ASP A 9 7.28 -2.13 4.91
C ASP A 9 7.76 -0.93 5.74
N ASP A 10 8.70 -1.12 6.66
CA ASP A 10 9.22 -0.05 7.52
C ASP A 10 10.18 0.90 6.78
N GLU A 11 10.73 0.45 5.64
CA GLU A 11 11.66 1.17 4.81
C GLU A 11 10.92 2.02 3.75
N ILE A 12 11.05 3.35 3.89
CA ILE A 12 10.27 4.30 3.11
C ILE A 12 10.64 4.33 1.62
N ASN A 13 11.90 4.04 1.26
CA ASN A 13 12.32 4.06 -0.13
C ASN A 13 11.74 2.87 -0.88
N THR A 14 11.66 1.71 -0.24
CA THR A 14 11.03 0.49 -0.73
C THR A 14 9.55 0.72 -0.99
N LEU A 15 8.83 1.31 -0.03
CA LEU A 15 7.42 1.70 -0.24
C LEU A 15 7.23 2.62 -1.44
N LYS A 16 8.10 3.64 -1.61
CA LYS A 16 8.01 4.57 -2.74
C LYS A 16 8.25 3.89 -4.07
N VAL A 17 9.31 3.09 -4.18
CA VAL A 17 9.66 2.38 -5.41
C VAL A 17 8.57 1.38 -5.79
N LEU A 18 8.10 0.57 -4.84
CA LEU A 18 7.05 -0.41 -5.08
C LEU A 18 5.70 0.24 -5.40
N SER A 19 5.33 1.31 -4.70
CA SER A 19 4.11 2.06 -4.99
C SER A 19 4.14 2.61 -6.42
N ALA A 20 5.26 3.21 -6.84
CA ALA A 20 5.41 3.71 -8.21
C ALA A 20 5.36 2.58 -9.26
N ALA A 21 5.98 1.43 -8.98
CA ALA A 21 6.00 0.29 -9.90
C ALA A 21 4.63 -0.39 -10.06
N LEU A 22 3.81 -0.41 -9.00
CA LEU A 22 2.52 -1.10 -8.98
C LEU A 22 1.34 -0.20 -9.35
N LYS A 23 1.52 1.13 -9.34
CA LYS A 23 0.47 2.09 -9.67
C LYS A 23 0.17 2.05 -11.17
N THR A 24 -0.98 1.48 -11.50
CA THR A 24 -1.52 1.44 -12.87
C THR A 24 -2.93 2.01 -12.86
N SER A 25 -3.52 2.26 -14.04
CA SER A 25 -4.91 2.73 -14.14
C SER A 25 -5.94 1.76 -13.55
N ARG A 26 -5.54 0.51 -13.26
CA ARG A 26 -6.39 -0.55 -12.70
C ARG A 26 -5.95 -1.01 -11.31
N THR A 27 -4.98 -0.34 -10.69
CA THR A 27 -4.47 -0.72 -9.37
C THR A 27 -4.43 0.51 -8.47
N ASP A 28 -5.16 0.44 -7.37
CA ASP A 28 -5.02 1.37 -6.25
C ASP A 28 -3.95 0.84 -5.29
N VAL A 29 -3.01 1.69 -4.89
CA VAL A 29 -1.92 1.28 -4.00
C VAL A 29 -1.88 2.20 -2.81
N GLU A 30 -2.11 1.61 -1.64
CA GLU A 30 -1.91 2.24 -0.33
C GLU A 30 -0.64 1.71 0.32
N THR A 31 -0.04 2.49 1.21
CA THR A 31 1.21 2.15 1.89
C THR A 31 1.09 2.38 3.39
N ALA A 32 1.68 1.50 4.18
CA ALA A 32 1.81 1.62 5.63
C ALA A 32 3.26 1.31 6.04
N ARG A 33 3.76 2.02 7.05
CA ARG A 33 5.14 1.85 7.56
C ARG A 33 5.25 0.86 8.72
N SER A 34 4.12 0.36 9.20
CA SER A 34 4.07 -0.63 10.28
C SER A 34 2.77 -1.44 10.20
N GLY A 35 2.71 -2.55 10.94
CA GLY A 35 1.49 -3.35 11.06
C GLY A 35 0.34 -2.57 11.69
N GLU A 36 0.60 -1.69 12.66
CA GLU A 36 -0.41 -0.85 13.30
C GLU A 36 -1.00 0.17 12.32
N GLU A 37 -0.16 0.78 11.48
CA GLU A 37 -0.63 1.66 10.40
C GLU A 37 -1.48 0.87 9.39
N ALA A 38 -1.02 -0.30 8.98
CA ALA A 38 -1.74 -1.17 8.06
C ALA A 38 -3.12 -1.59 8.60
N LEU A 39 -3.18 -1.97 9.87
CA LEU A 39 -4.43 -2.34 10.54
C LEU A 39 -5.43 -1.18 10.64
N LYS A 40 -4.96 0.07 10.75
CA LYS A 40 -5.85 1.24 10.71
C LYS A 40 -6.48 1.44 9.33
N LEU A 41 -5.76 1.11 8.26
CA LEU A 41 -6.26 1.20 6.88
C LEU A 41 -7.27 0.08 6.56
N ILE A 42 -7.05 -1.13 7.10
CA ILE A 42 -7.92 -2.29 6.86
C ILE A 42 -9.26 -2.19 7.63
N LYS A 43 -9.30 -1.49 8.78
CA LYS A 43 -10.45 -1.49 9.72
C LYS A 43 -11.67 -0.64 9.28
N THR A 44 -11.93 -0.50 7.98
CA THR A 44 -13.10 0.22 7.47
C THR A 44 -13.98 -0.70 6.62
N THR A 45 -14.59 -1.71 7.24
CA THR A 45 -15.68 -2.51 6.66
C THR A 45 -16.68 -2.85 7.75
#